data_AF-A0A844DNC1-F1
#
_entry.id   AF-A0A844DNC1-F1
#
_cell.length_a   1.000
_cell.length_b   1.000
_cell.length_c   1.000
_cell.angle_alpha   90.00
_cell.angle_beta   90.00
_cell.angle_gamma   90.00
#
_symmetry.space_group_name_H-M   'P 1'
#
loop_
_entity.id
_entity.type
_entity.pdbx_description
1 polymer ?
#
loop_
_entity_poly.entity_id
_entity_poly.type
_entity_poly.pdbx_seq_one_letter_code
_entity_poly.pdbx_strand_id
1 'polypeptide(L)'
;MPARNISEYPQLLNAIHSAEKIVYLCGAGASMSLGSHRLSWTNWIAEGRKYLTIPEQNELNLKIGSWTAEELIDAATFLLGKLKSSGAYQTFMNQTIGALHPVNTEFKEALCKVWRAGDLIATTNYDTQIEETLNAKGVSYECPAEILSIIRSTAENKVIHLHGMYDERDGIDNIIADYIQYQTILRNSGAQFIQNLIGTNPIIIVGCGGTMEDPNLSGFMSFAYEKLGTSDIPYFYLMKSGDTIPNLPMNAIPVFYGDDYEDLPLFLSEIAMTRLQKRAGLQSVIAVNPYLERRTAISAFGRMHFSNSFNPFVGRTVELNDLSSFLQDKEKFLWRTILGEGGIGKSRLILEWMKTMPSSWFGFFAYKKPEKAHLFVPFADTVVAFDYVLG
;
A
#
# COMPACT_ATOMS: atom_id res chain seq x y z
N MET A 1 15.15 -11.43 -17.95
CA MET A 1 16.10 -12.03 -16.97
C MET A 1 15.33 -12.22 -15.66
N PRO A 2 15.80 -12.97 -14.63
CA PRO A 2 15.00 -13.05 -13.40
C PRO A 2 14.85 -11.65 -12.78
N ALA A 3 13.75 -11.43 -12.06
CA ALA A 3 13.49 -10.21 -11.30
C ALA A 3 14.75 -9.76 -10.52
N ARG A 4 15.04 -8.46 -10.52
CA ARG A 4 16.21 -7.94 -9.79
C ARG A 4 16.01 -8.14 -8.30
N ASN A 5 17.09 -8.45 -7.58
CA ASN A 5 16.96 -8.71 -6.15
C ASN A 5 17.09 -7.42 -5.34
N ILE A 6 16.25 -7.25 -4.31
CA ILE A 6 16.32 -6.06 -3.44
C ILE A 6 17.70 -5.85 -2.79
N SER A 7 18.53 -6.90 -2.66
CA SER A 7 19.89 -6.81 -2.11
C SER A 7 20.85 -5.97 -2.95
N GLU A 8 20.51 -5.70 -4.21
CA GLU A 8 21.24 -4.78 -5.07
C GLU A 8 21.06 -3.30 -4.65
N TYR A 9 20.13 -3.00 -3.74
CA TYR A 9 19.80 -1.65 -3.31
C TYR A 9 20.02 -1.45 -1.79
N PRO A 10 21.26 -1.22 -1.32
CA PRO A 10 21.57 -1.09 0.11
C PRO A 10 20.81 0.01 0.84
N GLN A 11 20.55 1.15 0.18
CA GLN A 11 19.81 2.25 0.78
C GLN A 11 18.33 1.90 1.00
N LEU A 12 17.72 1.20 0.03
CA LEU A 12 16.37 0.67 0.15
C LEU A 12 16.29 -0.35 1.29
N LEU A 13 17.24 -1.30 1.35
CA LEU A 13 17.31 -2.26 2.45
C LEU A 13 17.45 -1.58 3.81
N ASN A 14 18.30 -0.55 3.91
CA ASN A 14 18.44 0.20 5.14
C ASN A 14 17.11 0.84 5.57
N ALA A 15 16.43 1.54 4.66
CA ALA A 15 15.13 2.13 4.93
C ALA A 15 14.09 1.08 5.36
N ILE A 16 14.00 -0.05 4.64
CA ILE A 16 13.13 -1.19 4.95
C ILE A 16 13.39 -1.72 6.37
N HIS A 17 14.64 -1.76 6.84
CA HIS A 17 14.95 -2.29 8.16
C HIS A 17 14.75 -1.27 9.28
N SER A 18 15.19 -0.03 9.09
CA SER A 18 15.38 0.94 10.17
C SER A 18 14.29 1.99 10.26
N ALA A 19 13.59 2.31 9.17
CA ALA A 19 12.57 3.35 9.21
C ALA A 19 11.44 2.94 10.14
N GLU A 20 10.94 3.86 10.96
CA GLU A 20 9.74 3.62 11.75
C GLU A 20 8.53 3.45 10.84
N LYS A 21 8.44 4.23 9.78
CA LYS A 21 7.32 4.22 8.85
C LYS A 21 7.82 4.48 7.43
N ILE A 22 7.28 3.76 6.48
CA ILE A 22 7.52 3.96 5.04
C ILE A 22 6.19 4.34 4.41
N VAL A 23 6.23 5.27 3.45
CA VAL A 23 5.06 5.62 2.65
C VAL A 23 5.17 4.96 1.28
N TYR A 24 4.18 4.18 0.90
CA TYR A 24 4.05 3.66 -0.46
C TYR A 24 3.14 4.61 -1.23
N LEU A 25 3.72 5.37 -2.18
CA LEU A 25 2.99 6.31 -3.03
C LEU A 25 2.61 5.60 -4.34
N CYS A 26 1.34 5.25 -4.48
CA CYS A 26 0.81 4.51 -5.62
C CYS A 26 0.23 5.47 -6.69
N GLY A 27 0.72 5.36 -7.91
CA GLY A 27 0.20 6.06 -9.10
C GLY A 27 -0.58 5.14 -10.02
N ALA A 28 -0.95 5.64 -11.21
CA ALA A 28 -1.83 4.91 -12.14
C ALA A 28 -1.24 3.56 -12.60
N GLY A 29 0.09 3.44 -12.65
CA GLY A 29 0.76 2.17 -12.94
C GLY A 29 0.51 1.10 -11.87
N ALA A 30 0.40 1.48 -10.60
CA ALA A 30 0.05 0.57 -9.53
C ALA A 30 -1.40 0.08 -9.68
N SER A 31 -2.34 0.98 -9.99
CA SER A 31 -3.73 0.62 -10.30
C SER A 31 -3.80 -0.35 -11.48
N MET A 32 -3.13 -0.02 -12.59
CA MET A 32 -3.10 -0.86 -13.79
C MET A 32 -2.56 -2.26 -13.50
N SER A 33 -1.49 -2.36 -12.71
CA SER A 33 -0.91 -3.65 -12.30
C SER A 33 -1.83 -4.43 -11.35
N LEU A 34 -2.45 -3.75 -10.38
CA LEU A 34 -3.36 -4.36 -9.41
C LEU A 34 -4.65 -4.89 -10.06
N GLY A 35 -5.27 -4.11 -10.94
CA GLY A 35 -6.53 -4.46 -11.61
C GLY A 35 -6.40 -5.09 -12.99
N SER A 36 -5.17 -5.28 -13.49
CA SER A 36 -4.90 -5.79 -14.84
C SER A 36 -5.64 -5.03 -15.95
N HIS A 37 -5.64 -3.69 -15.86
CA HIS A 37 -6.28 -2.79 -16.83
C HIS A 37 -5.26 -1.81 -17.42
N ARG A 38 -5.69 -0.99 -18.39
CA ARG A 38 -4.80 -0.03 -19.09
C ARG A 38 -5.23 1.43 -18.94
N LEU A 39 -5.99 1.76 -17.89
CA LEU A 39 -6.48 3.12 -17.66
C LEU A 39 -5.42 3.96 -16.93
N SER A 40 -4.37 4.36 -17.65
CA SER A 40 -3.57 5.52 -17.27
C SER A 40 -4.42 6.80 -17.40
N TRP A 41 -3.93 7.93 -16.88
CA TRP A 41 -4.63 9.20 -17.03
C TRP A 41 -4.88 9.59 -18.51
N THR A 42 -3.89 9.34 -19.37
CA THR A 42 -3.98 9.53 -20.82
C THR A 42 -5.07 8.64 -21.45
N ASN A 43 -5.10 7.36 -21.08
CA ASN A 43 -6.05 6.41 -21.62
C ASN A 43 -7.45 6.62 -21.05
N TRP A 44 -7.58 7.10 -19.81
CA TRP A 44 -8.85 7.48 -19.21
C TRP A 44 -9.50 8.65 -19.95
N ILE A 45 -8.73 9.69 -20.28
CA ILE A 45 -9.20 10.80 -21.13
C ILE A 45 -9.59 10.29 -22.52
N ALA A 46 -8.79 9.40 -23.12
CA ALA A 46 -9.09 8.81 -24.41
C ALA A 46 -10.38 7.97 -24.42
N GLU A 47 -10.67 7.26 -23.33
CA GLU A 47 -11.92 6.51 -23.15
C GLU A 47 -13.14 7.44 -23.08
N GLY A 48 -12.99 8.59 -22.40
CA GLY A 48 -14.05 9.61 -22.32
C GLY A 48 -14.46 10.18 -23.68
N ARG A 49 -13.57 10.13 -24.68
CA ARG A 49 -13.86 10.55 -26.06
C ARG A 49 -15.09 9.84 -26.66
N LYS A 50 -15.38 8.60 -26.24
CA LYS A 50 -16.52 7.81 -26.75
C LYS A 50 -17.89 8.41 -26.40
N TYR A 51 -17.93 9.31 -25.43
CA TYR A 51 -19.17 9.97 -24.95
C TYR A 51 -19.35 11.37 -25.56
N LEU A 52 -18.41 11.83 -26.39
CA LEU A 52 -18.44 13.15 -27.01
C LEU A 52 -18.98 13.07 -28.45
N THR A 53 -19.60 14.16 -28.91
CA THR A 53 -19.97 14.31 -30.33
C THR A 53 -18.74 14.48 -31.22
N ILE A 54 -18.84 14.19 -32.53
CA ILE A 54 -17.70 14.32 -33.46
C ILE A 54 -16.99 15.68 -33.38
N PRO A 55 -17.70 16.84 -33.34
CA PRO A 55 -17.06 18.14 -33.17
C PRO A 55 -16.26 18.26 -31.86
N GLU A 56 -16.81 17.77 -30.75
CA GLU A 56 -16.17 17.81 -29.43
C GLU A 56 -14.97 16.88 -29.36
N GLN A 57 -15.01 15.73 -30.04
CA GLN A 57 -13.85 14.84 -30.16
C GLN A 57 -12.70 15.54 -30.90
N ASN A 58 -12.99 16.29 -31.96
CA ASN A 58 -11.97 17.06 -32.67
C ASN A 58 -11.37 18.14 -31.77
N GLU A 59 -12.20 18.84 -30.98
CA GLU A 59 -11.73 19.84 -30.02
C GLU A 59 -10.86 19.23 -28.91
N LEU A 60 -11.25 18.08 -28.36
CA LEU A 60 -10.44 17.34 -27.39
C LEU A 60 -9.08 16.93 -27.98
N ASN A 61 -9.04 16.45 -29.22
CA ASN A 61 -7.79 16.04 -29.87
C ASN A 61 -6.85 17.24 -30.09
N LEU A 62 -7.38 18.45 -30.30
CA LEU A 62 -6.56 19.67 -30.46
C LEU A 62 -5.90 20.12 -29.14
N LYS A 63 -6.45 19.69 -27.99
CA LYS A 63 -5.89 20.01 -26.66
C LYS A 63 -4.74 19.10 -26.26
N ILE A 64 -4.60 17.95 -26.92
CA ILE A 64 -3.59 16.93 -26.58
C ILE A 64 -2.49 16.98 -27.64
N GLY A 65 -1.41 17.70 -27.33
CA GLY A 65 -0.25 17.85 -28.22
C GLY A 65 0.89 16.91 -27.83
N SER A 66 1.60 17.29 -26.79
CA SER A 66 2.81 16.62 -26.28
C SER A 66 2.59 15.84 -24.98
N TRP A 67 1.36 15.81 -24.47
CA TRP A 67 0.95 15.11 -23.24
C TRP A 67 1.63 15.68 -21.98
N THR A 68 1.85 16.99 -21.94
CA THR A 68 2.31 17.65 -20.72
C THR A 68 1.23 17.61 -19.64
N ALA A 69 1.62 17.77 -18.38
CA ALA A 69 0.66 17.87 -17.28
C ALA A 69 -0.38 18.99 -17.51
N GLU A 70 0.03 20.15 -18.03
CA GLU A 70 -0.88 21.27 -18.31
C GLU A 70 -1.90 20.93 -19.42
N GLU A 71 -1.43 20.34 -20.52
CA GLU A 71 -2.31 19.88 -21.61
C GLU A 71 -3.30 18.81 -21.13
N LEU A 72 -2.85 17.90 -20.27
CA LEU A 72 -3.68 16.87 -19.67
C LEU A 72 -4.76 17.45 -18.75
N ILE A 73 -4.43 18.45 -17.93
CA ILE A 73 -5.41 19.17 -17.10
C ILE A 73 -6.42 19.90 -17.98
N ASP A 74 -6.00 20.56 -19.07
CA ASP A 74 -6.92 21.25 -19.98
C ASP A 74 -7.84 20.25 -20.71
N ALA A 75 -7.29 19.13 -21.20
CA ALA A 75 -8.06 18.06 -21.83
C ALA A 75 -9.07 17.44 -20.87
N ALA A 76 -8.67 17.15 -19.62
CA ALA A 76 -9.56 16.66 -18.58
C ALA A 76 -10.64 17.69 -18.22
N THR A 77 -10.28 18.98 -18.09
CA THR A 77 -11.23 20.07 -17.83
C THR A 77 -12.31 20.14 -18.90
N PHE A 78 -11.91 20.11 -20.18
CA PHE A 78 -12.84 20.10 -21.30
C PHE A 78 -13.74 18.86 -21.28
N LEU A 79 -13.14 17.67 -21.19
CA LEU A 79 -13.87 16.41 -21.19
C LEU A 79 -14.90 16.36 -20.06
N LEU A 80 -14.48 16.58 -18.81
CA LEU A 80 -15.36 16.51 -17.66
C LEU A 80 -16.47 17.56 -17.71
N GLY A 81 -16.17 18.77 -18.21
CA GLY A 81 -17.18 19.80 -18.44
C GLY A 81 -18.27 19.34 -19.43
N LYS A 82 -17.87 18.72 -20.53
CA LYS A 82 -18.81 18.16 -21.53
C LYS A 82 -19.64 17.02 -20.95
N LEU A 83 -19.00 16.06 -20.29
CA LEU A 83 -19.70 14.92 -19.68
C LEU A 83 -20.70 15.35 -18.60
N LYS A 84 -20.37 16.38 -17.80
CA LYS A 84 -21.29 16.93 -16.79
C LYS A 84 -22.48 17.62 -17.48
N SER A 85 -22.24 18.41 -18.53
CA SER A 85 -23.30 19.12 -19.25
C SER A 85 -24.27 18.19 -19.99
N SER A 86 -23.79 17.02 -20.47
CA SER A 86 -24.60 16.02 -21.16
C SER A 86 -25.26 15.01 -20.22
N GLY A 87 -24.92 15.02 -18.93
CA GLY A 87 -25.37 14.01 -17.96
C GLY A 87 -24.65 12.66 -18.07
N ALA A 88 -23.61 12.55 -18.91
CA ALA A 88 -22.87 11.30 -19.11
C ALA A 88 -21.78 11.03 -18.05
N TYR A 89 -21.45 12.02 -17.21
CA TYR A 89 -20.34 11.96 -16.26
C TYR A 89 -20.40 10.76 -15.32
N GLN A 90 -21.52 10.53 -14.63
CA GLN A 90 -21.64 9.42 -13.67
C GLN A 90 -21.46 8.06 -14.37
N THR A 91 -22.11 7.86 -15.52
CA THR A 91 -21.94 6.65 -16.33
C THR A 91 -20.49 6.43 -16.74
N PHE A 92 -19.80 7.48 -17.19
CA PHE A 92 -18.39 7.42 -17.55
C PHE A 92 -17.51 7.03 -16.34
N MET A 93 -17.69 7.69 -15.20
CA MET A 93 -16.93 7.40 -13.98
C MET A 93 -17.16 5.96 -13.49
N ASN A 94 -18.41 5.50 -13.48
CA ASN A 94 -18.75 4.13 -13.09
C ASN A 94 -18.14 3.10 -14.03
N GLN A 95 -18.14 3.34 -15.34
CA GLN A 95 -17.63 2.40 -16.33
C GLN A 95 -16.10 2.39 -16.42
N THR A 96 -15.42 3.41 -15.90
CA THR A 96 -13.96 3.53 -16.00
C THR A 96 -13.25 3.38 -14.66
N ILE A 97 -13.66 4.11 -13.62
CA ILE A 97 -13.02 4.12 -12.30
C ILE A 97 -13.78 3.21 -11.35
N GLY A 98 -15.11 3.37 -11.25
CA GLY A 98 -15.94 2.61 -10.31
C GLY A 98 -16.07 1.11 -10.63
N ALA A 99 -15.72 0.69 -11.84
CA ALA A 99 -15.74 -0.71 -12.27
C ALA A 99 -14.39 -1.43 -12.06
N LEU A 100 -13.36 -0.73 -11.56
CA LEU A 100 -12.05 -1.32 -11.35
C LEU A 100 -12.03 -2.14 -10.06
N HIS A 101 -11.49 -3.35 -10.16
CA HIS A 101 -11.38 -4.30 -9.06
C HIS A 101 -10.00 -4.96 -9.06
N PRO A 102 -9.43 -5.28 -7.88
CA PRO A 102 -8.11 -5.87 -7.78
C PRO A 102 -8.12 -7.35 -8.23
N VAL A 103 -7.33 -7.65 -9.27
CA VAL A 103 -7.23 -8.99 -9.87
C VAL A 103 -5.89 -9.67 -9.59
N ASN A 104 -4.79 -8.91 -9.54
CA ASN A 104 -3.43 -9.46 -9.40
C ASN A 104 -3.16 -9.94 -7.97
N THR A 105 -3.13 -11.26 -7.75
CA THR A 105 -2.99 -11.87 -6.42
C THR A 105 -1.67 -11.50 -5.75
N GLU A 106 -0.56 -11.52 -6.48
CA GLU A 106 0.77 -11.19 -5.98
C GLU A 106 0.84 -9.74 -5.47
N PHE A 107 0.25 -8.80 -6.21
CA PHE A 107 0.16 -7.40 -5.80
C PHE A 107 -0.73 -7.25 -4.56
N LYS A 108 -1.90 -7.92 -4.54
CA LYS A 108 -2.80 -7.93 -3.39
C LYS A 108 -2.09 -8.41 -2.13
N GLU A 109 -1.34 -9.49 -2.22
CA GLU A 109 -0.53 -10.00 -1.11
C GLU A 109 0.55 -9.01 -0.67
N ALA A 110 1.22 -8.34 -1.62
CA ALA A 110 2.21 -7.33 -1.32
C ALA A 110 1.59 -6.16 -0.52
N LEU A 111 0.42 -5.66 -0.94
CA LEU A 111 -0.31 -4.61 -0.21
C LEU A 111 -0.70 -5.08 1.20
N CYS A 112 -1.22 -6.30 1.34
CA CYS A 112 -1.53 -6.88 2.65
C CYS A 112 -0.30 -6.95 3.56
N LYS A 113 0.89 -7.26 3.00
CA LYS A 113 2.15 -7.31 3.75
C LYS A 113 2.63 -5.91 4.17
N VAL A 114 2.52 -4.93 3.27
CA VAL A 114 2.80 -3.51 3.55
C VAL A 114 1.91 -3.01 4.68
N TRP A 115 0.60 -3.24 4.58
CA TRP A 115 -0.38 -2.81 5.57
C TRP A 115 -0.11 -3.42 6.94
N ARG A 116 0.17 -4.74 6.96
CA ARG A 116 0.53 -5.48 8.17
C ARG A 116 1.82 -4.99 8.81
N ALA A 117 2.74 -4.42 8.02
CA ALA A 117 3.96 -3.83 8.54
C ALA A 117 3.72 -2.49 9.25
N GLY A 118 2.49 -1.96 9.26
CA GLY A 118 2.17 -0.66 9.86
C GLY A 118 2.65 0.53 9.04
N ASP A 119 3.00 0.30 7.77
CA ASP A 119 3.42 1.34 6.84
C ASP A 119 2.19 2.04 6.22
N LEU A 120 2.40 3.21 5.63
CA LEU A 120 1.33 4.02 5.03
C LEU A 120 1.22 3.74 3.54
N ILE A 121 -0.02 3.78 3.04
CA ILE A 121 -0.28 3.75 1.59
C ILE A 121 -0.98 5.06 1.23
N ALA A 122 -0.33 5.83 0.37
CA ALA A 122 -0.88 7.02 -0.24
C ALA A 122 -1.05 6.78 -1.73
N THR A 123 -2.04 7.41 -2.35
CA THR A 123 -2.34 7.22 -3.76
C THR A 123 -2.83 8.52 -4.40
N THR A 124 -2.53 8.66 -5.69
CA THR A 124 -3.13 9.68 -6.55
C THR A 124 -4.25 9.13 -7.42
N ASN A 125 -4.52 7.84 -7.31
CA ASN A 125 -5.56 7.18 -8.09
C ASN A 125 -6.94 7.46 -7.46
N TYR A 126 -7.97 7.45 -8.30
CA TYR A 126 -9.34 7.73 -7.88
C TYR A 126 -10.10 6.47 -7.47
N ASP A 127 -9.68 5.30 -7.97
CA ASP A 127 -10.33 4.01 -7.68
C ASP A 127 -10.06 3.52 -6.25
N THR A 128 -10.85 2.54 -5.81
CA THR A 128 -10.83 1.97 -4.45
C THR A 128 -10.24 0.55 -4.40
N GLN A 129 -9.41 0.18 -5.38
CA GLN A 129 -8.88 -1.20 -5.48
C GLN A 129 -7.96 -1.56 -4.31
N ILE A 130 -7.24 -0.59 -3.75
CA ILE A 130 -6.37 -0.79 -2.58
C ILE A 130 -7.23 -1.05 -1.35
N GLU A 131 -8.29 -0.27 -1.14
CA GLU A 131 -9.26 -0.45 -0.07
C GLU A 131 -9.95 -1.80 -0.13
N GLU A 132 -10.43 -2.20 -1.31
CA GLU A 132 -11.06 -3.51 -1.51
C GLU A 132 -10.09 -4.65 -1.19
N THR A 133 -8.81 -4.52 -1.58
CA THR A 133 -7.77 -5.50 -1.28
C THR A 133 -7.53 -5.64 0.22
N LEU A 134 -7.50 -4.52 0.94
CA LEU A 134 -7.12 -4.47 2.35
C LEU A 134 -8.32 -4.63 3.28
N ASN A 135 -9.54 -4.58 2.73
CA ASN A 135 -10.78 -4.40 3.50
C ASN A 135 -10.66 -3.23 4.48
N ALA A 136 -10.17 -2.10 3.97
CA ALA A 136 -9.90 -0.88 4.73
C ALA A 136 -10.68 0.31 4.15
N LYS A 137 -10.71 1.43 4.87
CA LYS A 137 -11.32 2.68 4.39
C LYS A 137 -10.28 3.59 3.73
N GLY A 138 -10.75 4.39 2.79
CA GLY A 138 -10.01 5.54 2.25
C GLY A 138 -10.21 6.80 3.10
N VAL A 139 -9.28 7.74 2.96
CA VAL A 139 -9.38 9.11 3.46
C VAL A 139 -8.75 10.05 2.44
N SER A 140 -9.40 11.17 2.13
CA SER A 140 -8.90 12.13 1.14
C SER A 140 -8.26 13.35 1.78
N TYR A 141 -7.62 14.17 0.94
CA TYR A 141 -7.07 15.49 1.29
C TYR A 141 -8.05 16.42 2.01
N GLU A 142 -9.36 16.16 1.96
CA GLU A 142 -10.40 16.95 2.64
C GLU A 142 -10.39 16.76 4.17
N CYS A 143 -9.75 15.69 4.66
CA CYS A 143 -9.71 15.33 6.08
C CYS A 143 -8.29 15.40 6.68
N PRO A 144 -7.60 16.56 6.66
CA PRO A 144 -6.20 16.65 7.06
C PRO A 144 -5.95 16.28 8.53
N ALA A 145 -6.88 16.57 9.44
CA ALA A 145 -6.76 16.21 10.86
C ALA A 145 -6.79 14.68 11.09
N GLU A 146 -7.58 13.98 10.29
CA GLU A 146 -7.65 12.52 10.31
C GLU A 146 -6.38 11.92 9.73
N ILE A 147 -5.91 12.42 8.59
CA ILE A 147 -4.62 11.98 8.01
C ILE A 147 -3.47 12.22 8.98
N LEU A 148 -3.44 13.36 9.69
CA LEU A 148 -2.45 13.63 10.72
C LEU A 148 -2.48 12.58 11.84
N SER A 149 -3.69 12.15 12.25
CA SER A 149 -3.87 11.13 13.28
C SER A 149 -3.39 9.75 12.80
N ILE A 150 -3.58 9.42 11.53
CA ILE A 150 -3.07 8.21 10.87
C ILE A 150 -1.53 8.23 10.82
N ILE A 151 -0.94 9.35 10.37
CA ILE A 151 0.52 9.52 10.31
C ILE A 151 1.14 9.35 11.71
N ARG A 152 0.49 9.86 12.75
CA ARG A 152 0.91 9.73 14.15
C ARG A 152 0.57 8.38 14.81
N SER A 153 -0.08 7.46 14.09
CA SER A 153 -0.54 6.17 14.63
C SER A 153 -1.49 6.31 15.84
N THR A 154 -2.27 7.40 15.90
CA THR A 154 -3.28 7.64 16.95
C THR A 154 -4.70 7.34 16.50
N ALA A 155 -4.88 6.96 15.23
CA ALA A 155 -6.13 6.49 14.63
C ALA A 155 -5.85 5.23 13.81
N GLU A 156 -6.93 4.51 13.47
CA GLU A 156 -6.88 3.37 12.55
C GLU A 156 -6.27 3.78 11.19
N ASN A 157 -5.43 2.92 10.63
CA ASN A 157 -4.78 3.18 9.34
C ASN A 157 -5.83 3.22 8.20
N LYS A 158 -5.64 4.11 7.23
CA LYS A 158 -6.51 4.29 6.05
C LYS A 158 -5.69 4.59 4.81
N VAL A 159 -6.22 4.25 3.63
CA VAL A 159 -5.59 4.58 2.34
C VAL A 159 -5.72 6.09 2.12
N ILE A 160 -4.60 6.79 1.90
CA ILE A 160 -4.57 8.26 1.80
C ILE A 160 -4.67 8.69 0.34
N HIS A 161 -5.80 9.28 -0.06
CA HIS A 161 -6.06 9.79 -1.40
C HIS A 161 -5.65 11.25 -1.55
N LEU A 162 -4.47 11.48 -2.14
CA LEU A 162 -3.93 12.82 -2.34
C LEU A 162 -4.70 13.62 -3.39
N HIS A 163 -5.31 12.94 -4.37
CA HIS A 163 -6.17 13.52 -5.41
C HIS A 163 -7.64 13.13 -5.27
N GLY A 164 -8.07 12.77 -4.06
CA GLY A 164 -9.43 12.32 -3.82
C GLY A 164 -9.71 10.94 -4.40
N MET A 165 -10.96 10.54 -4.30
CA MET A 165 -11.45 9.22 -4.67
C MET A 165 -12.84 9.33 -5.28
N TYR A 166 -13.20 8.30 -6.04
CA TYR A 166 -14.52 8.10 -6.59
C TYR A 166 -15.07 6.76 -6.09
N ASP A 167 -16.18 6.82 -5.36
CA ASP A 167 -16.92 5.64 -4.92
C ASP A 167 -18.42 5.91 -5.02
N GLU A 168 -19.06 5.33 -6.02
CA GLU A 168 -20.51 5.46 -6.22
C GLU A 168 -21.31 4.87 -5.05
N ARG A 169 -20.84 3.79 -4.43
CA ARG A 169 -21.61 3.06 -3.39
C ARG A 169 -21.79 3.92 -2.14
N ASP A 170 -20.75 4.67 -1.81
CA ASP A 170 -20.72 5.58 -0.65
C ASP A 170 -21.02 7.04 -1.05
N GLY A 171 -21.30 7.31 -2.33
CA GLY A 171 -21.62 8.64 -2.84
C GLY A 171 -20.45 9.63 -2.79
N ILE A 172 -19.22 9.13 -2.92
CA ILE A 172 -17.98 9.92 -2.86
C ILE A 172 -17.55 10.29 -4.28
N ASP A 173 -17.40 11.58 -4.54
CA ASP A 173 -16.74 12.10 -5.73
C ASP A 173 -16.04 13.42 -5.38
N ASN A 174 -14.79 13.30 -4.93
CA ASN A 174 -13.94 14.44 -4.59
C ASN A 174 -12.61 14.40 -5.36
N ILE A 175 -12.63 13.87 -6.58
CA ILE A 175 -11.42 13.74 -7.40
C ILE A 175 -10.78 15.11 -7.71
N ILE A 176 -9.47 15.13 -7.92
CA ILE A 176 -8.73 16.25 -8.49
C ILE A 176 -8.27 15.86 -9.89
N ALA A 177 -8.95 16.41 -10.91
CA ALA A 177 -8.71 16.11 -12.31
C ALA A 177 -8.82 17.32 -13.24
N ASP A 178 -9.58 18.36 -12.85
CA ASP A 178 -9.77 19.58 -13.64
C ASP A 178 -9.03 20.80 -13.07
N TYR A 179 -8.94 21.85 -13.88
CA TYR A 179 -8.20 23.07 -13.54
C TYR A 179 -8.69 23.74 -12.24
N ILE A 180 -10.00 23.79 -12.01
CA ILE A 180 -10.57 24.45 -10.83
C ILE A 180 -10.22 23.64 -9.57
N GLN A 181 -10.30 22.32 -9.66
CA GLN A 181 -9.91 21.40 -8.60
C GLN A 181 -8.41 21.56 -8.25
N TYR A 182 -7.54 21.60 -9.26
CA TYR A 182 -6.10 21.86 -9.05
C TYR A 182 -5.83 23.23 -8.41
N GLN A 183 -6.49 24.29 -8.86
CA GLN A 183 -6.35 25.61 -8.22
C GLN A 183 -6.80 25.61 -6.75
N THR A 184 -7.83 24.82 -6.44
CA THR A 184 -8.39 24.71 -5.10
C THR A 184 -7.43 23.96 -4.17
N ILE A 185 -6.89 22.81 -4.60
CA ILE A 185 -6.00 22.00 -3.77
C ILE A 185 -4.65 22.68 -3.51
N LEU A 186 -4.11 23.42 -4.49
CA LEU A 186 -2.87 24.19 -4.32
C LEU A 186 -3.01 25.33 -3.30
N ARG A 187 -4.23 25.84 -3.08
CA ARG A 187 -4.55 26.86 -2.07
C ARG A 187 -5.00 26.26 -0.74
N ASN A 188 -5.23 24.95 -0.68
CA ASN A 188 -5.66 24.26 0.54
C ASN A 188 -4.45 24.01 1.46
N SER A 189 -4.23 24.90 2.42
CA SER A 189 -3.10 24.81 3.35
C SER A 189 -3.08 23.51 4.16
N GLY A 190 -4.25 22.92 4.46
CA GLY A 190 -4.35 21.65 5.18
C GLY A 190 -3.83 20.48 4.36
N ALA A 191 -4.26 20.40 3.09
CA ALA A 191 -3.79 19.37 2.17
C ALA A 191 -2.28 19.50 1.89
N GLN A 192 -1.81 20.72 1.62
CA GLN A 192 -0.39 20.99 1.39
C GLN A 192 0.47 20.66 2.62
N PHE A 193 -0.01 20.97 3.83
CA PHE A 193 0.68 20.59 5.07
C PHE A 193 0.81 19.08 5.21
N ILE A 194 -0.25 18.32 4.95
CA ILE A 194 -0.26 16.87 5.07
C ILE A 194 0.65 16.22 4.04
N GLN A 195 0.60 16.66 2.77
CA GLN A 195 1.52 16.17 1.74
C GLN A 195 2.97 16.39 2.19
N ASN A 196 3.34 17.61 2.59
CA ASN A 196 4.69 17.90 3.08
C ASN A 196 5.10 17.05 4.29
N LEU A 197 4.16 16.79 5.22
CA LEU A 197 4.40 15.90 6.37
C LEU A 197 4.66 14.45 5.93
N ILE A 198 3.90 13.94 4.96
CA ILE A 198 4.14 12.62 4.36
C ILE A 198 5.58 12.57 3.80
N GLY A 199 6.03 13.67 3.19
CA GLY A 199 7.37 13.85 2.62
C GLY A 199 8.50 13.83 3.64
N THR A 200 8.20 13.81 4.94
CA THR A 200 9.23 13.65 5.98
C THR A 200 9.59 12.19 6.27
N ASN A 201 8.95 11.23 5.59
CA ASN A 201 9.23 9.80 5.70
C ASN A 201 9.92 9.29 4.43
N PRO A 202 10.68 8.19 4.50
CA PRO A 202 11.09 7.47 3.29
C PRO A 202 9.87 7.07 2.46
N ILE A 203 9.94 7.30 1.15
CA ILE A 203 8.84 7.02 0.20
C ILE A 203 9.29 5.93 -0.77
N ILE A 204 8.44 4.94 -1.00
CA ILE A 204 8.55 4.00 -2.13
C ILE A 204 7.47 4.38 -3.13
N ILE A 205 7.88 4.86 -4.30
CA ILE A 205 7.01 5.35 -5.35
C ILE A 205 6.72 4.21 -6.32
N VAL A 206 5.44 3.86 -6.48
CA VAL A 206 4.99 2.66 -7.19
C VAL A 206 4.08 3.07 -8.35
N GLY A 207 4.54 2.88 -9.59
CA GLY A 207 3.72 3.10 -10.78
C GLY A 207 3.39 4.57 -11.09
N CYS A 208 4.23 5.51 -10.67
CA CYS A 208 4.06 6.96 -10.86
C CYS A 208 4.79 7.46 -12.12
N GLY A 209 4.50 6.92 -13.31
CA GLY A 209 5.11 7.37 -14.57
C GLY A 209 4.87 8.87 -14.84
N GLY A 210 3.64 9.22 -15.24
CA GLY A 210 3.23 10.62 -15.45
C GLY A 210 2.93 11.39 -14.16
N THR A 211 2.74 10.70 -13.04
CA THR A 211 2.43 11.29 -11.73
C THR A 211 3.59 12.13 -11.16
N MET A 212 4.83 11.93 -11.63
CA MET A 212 5.99 12.74 -11.20
C MET A 212 5.98 14.16 -11.78
N GLU A 213 5.27 14.36 -12.90
CA GLU A 213 5.10 15.68 -13.53
C GLU A 213 3.85 16.41 -13.01
N ASP A 214 3.16 15.82 -12.03
CA ASP A 214 1.96 16.38 -11.45
C ASP A 214 2.26 17.68 -10.68
N PRO A 215 1.60 18.81 -11.02
CA PRO A 215 1.85 20.10 -10.38
C PRO A 215 1.63 20.09 -8.87
N ASN A 216 0.64 19.36 -8.36
CA ASN A 216 0.31 19.28 -6.94
C ASN A 216 1.32 18.43 -6.17
N LEU A 217 1.93 17.43 -6.81
CA LEU A 217 2.93 16.58 -6.16
C LEU A 217 4.36 17.13 -6.25
N SER A 218 4.67 17.97 -7.23
CA SER A 218 6.03 18.48 -7.44
C SER A 218 6.64 19.12 -6.18
N GLY A 219 5.90 20.00 -5.51
CA GLY A 219 6.35 20.65 -4.26
C GLY A 219 6.47 19.70 -3.08
N PHE A 220 5.63 18.68 -3.02
CA PHE A 220 5.70 17.60 -2.02
C PHE A 220 6.95 16.72 -2.24
N MET A 221 7.23 16.36 -3.49
CA MET A 221 8.37 15.52 -3.87
C MET A 221 9.71 16.24 -3.72
N SER A 222 9.75 17.57 -3.72
CA SER A 222 10.97 18.34 -3.46
C SER A 222 11.07 18.85 -2.02
N PHE A 223 10.01 18.73 -1.21
CA PHE A 223 9.89 19.38 0.10
C PHE A 223 11.07 19.12 1.05
N ALA A 224 11.44 17.86 1.25
CA ALA A 224 12.52 17.47 2.16
C ALA A 224 13.85 18.15 1.78
N TYR A 225 14.17 18.18 0.49
CA TYR A 225 15.39 18.78 0.00
C TYR A 225 15.32 20.31 -0.02
N GLU A 226 14.31 20.88 -0.70
CA GLU A 226 14.23 22.32 -0.95
C GLU A 226 13.81 23.15 0.26
N LYS A 227 12.98 22.60 1.15
CA LYS A 227 12.42 23.33 2.30
C LYS A 227 13.07 22.95 3.62
N LEU A 228 13.46 21.68 3.80
CA LEU A 228 14.15 21.24 5.01
C LEU A 228 15.67 21.19 4.86
N GLY A 229 16.21 21.27 3.64
CA GLY A 229 17.65 21.27 3.38
C GLY A 229 18.32 19.91 3.66
N THR A 230 17.57 18.81 3.65
CA THR A 230 18.10 17.46 3.90
C THR A 230 17.86 16.54 2.71
N SER A 231 18.87 15.74 2.39
CA SER A 231 18.79 14.61 1.45
C SER A 231 18.77 13.26 2.16
N ASP A 232 18.72 13.24 3.50
CA ASP A 232 18.81 12.01 4.31
C ASP A 232 17.50 11.20 4.32
N ILE A 233 16.44 11.74 3.74
CA ILE A 233 15.14 11.10 3.60
C ILE A 233 15.03 10.57 2.17
N PRO A 234 15.34 9.28 1.92
CA PRO A 234 15.41 8.75 0.57
C PRO A 234 14.02 8.47 0.01
N TYR A 235 13.82 8.82 -1.26
CA TYR A 235 12.66 8.41 -2.04
C TYR A 235 13.11 7.35 -3.05
N PHE A 236 12.40 6.23 -3.16
CA PHE A 236 12.75 5.12 -4.04
C PHE A 236 11.76 5.05 -5.19
N TYR A 237 12.22 5.32 -6.41
CA TYR A 237 11.38 5.31 -7.60
C TYR A 237 11.41 3.95 -8.26
N LEU A 238 10.35 3.14 -8.09
CA LEU A 238 10.28 1.81 -8.69
C LEU A 238 9.97 1.91 -10.18
N MET A 239 10.88 1.43 -11.04
CA MET A 239 10.75 1.51 -12.49
C MET A 239 11.22 0.25 -13.23
N LYS A 240 10.75 0.06 -14.46
CA LYS A 240 11.18 -1.04 -15.33
C LYS A 240 12.59 -0.77 -15.86
N SER A 241 13.39 -1.81 -16.02
CA SER A 241 14.71 -1.71 -16.66
C SER A 241 14.56 -1.25 -18.11
N GLY A 242 15.34 -0.24 -18.49
CA GLY A 242 15.33 0.34 -19.84
C GLY A 242 14.33 1.47 -20.04
N ASP A 243 13.43 1.74 -19.08
CA ASP A 243 12.61 2.95 -19.11
C ASP A 243 13.49 4.19 -18.91
N THR A 244 13.10 5.30 -19.54
CA THR A 244 13.78 6.59 -19.35
C THR A 244 13.54 7.07 -17.92
N ILE A 245 14.63 7.37 -17.20
CA ILE A 245 14.53 7.93 -15.85
C ILE A 245 13.95 9.34 -15.99
N PRO A 246 12.80 9.65 -15.35
CA PRO A 246 12.23 10.99 -15.38
C PRO A 246 13.13 11.99 -14.62
N ASN A 247 12.79 13.27 -14.67
CA ASN A 247 13.47 14.25 -13.83
C ASN A 247 13.09 14.03 -12.36
N LEU A 248 13.93 13.30 -11.64
CA LEU A 248 13.72 12.93 -10.24
C LEU A 248 14.27 14.01 -9.29
N PRO A 249 13.65 14.22 -8.11
CA PRO A 249 14.22 15.10 -7.10
C PRO A 249 15.56 14.54 -6.60
N MET A 250 16.40 15.41 -6.03
CA MET A 250 17.78 15.07 -5.64
C MET A 250 17.90 13.89 -4.65
N ASN A 251 16.90 13.70 -3.78
CA ASN A 251 16.84 12.62 -2.81
C ASN A 251 16.10 11.36 -3.34
N ALA A 252 15.69 11.35 -4.61
CA ALA A 252 15.08 10.19 -5.24
C ALA A 252 16.10 9.29 -5.95
N ILE A 253 15.94 7.98 -5.74
CA ILE A 253 16.85 6.93 -6.18
C ILE A 253 16.05 5.99 -7.09
N PRO A 254 16.45 5.80 -8.35
CA PRO A 254 15.81 4.84 -9.23
C PRO A 254 16.11 3.41 -8.73
N VAL A 255 15.05 2.61 -8.64
CA VAL A 255 15.10 1.20 -8.26
C VAL A 255 14.44 0.38 -9.35
N PHE A 256 15.24 -0.42 -10.06
CA PHE A 256 14.75 -1.25 -11.15
C PHE A 256 14.23 -2.58 -10.61
N TYR A 257 12.95 -2.88 -10.82
CA TYR A 257 12.32 -4.10 -10.32
C TYR A 257 12.48 -5.31 -11.26
N GLY A 258 12.70 -5.08 -12.56
CA GLY A 258 12.76 -6.15 -13.55
C GLY A 258 12.81 -5.63 -14.98
N ASP A 259 12.65 -6.54 -15.94
CA ASP A 259 12.66 -6.23 -17.37
C ASP A 259 11.23 -6.00 -17.90
N ASP A 260 10.20 -6.42 -17.16
CA ASP A 260 8.79 -6.33 -17.57
C ASP A 260 7.91 -5.75 -16.45
N TYR A 261 6.82 -5.05 -16.83
CA TYR A 261 5.89 -4.47 -15.85
C TYR A 261 5.26 -5.54 -14.93
N GLU A 262 5.20 -6.80 -15.38
CA GLU A 262 4.74 -7.95 -14.61
C GLU A 262 5.70 -8.38 -13.49
N ASP A 263 6.94 -7.86 -13.46
CA ASP A 263 7.89 -8.11 -12.38
C ASP A 263 7.60 -7.25 -11.14
N LEU A 264 6.85 -6.15 -11.29
CA LEU A 264 6.54 -5.21 -10.20
C LEU A 264 5.84 -5.87 -9.00
N PRO A 265 4.76 -6.68 -9.16
CA PRO A 265 4.11 -7.35 -8.04
C PRO A 265 5.06 -8.21 -7.21
N LEU A 266 5.93 -8.98 -7.87
CA LEU A 266 6.88 -9.88 -7.20
C LEU A 266 7.94 -9.09 -6.44
N PHE A 267 8.48 -8.04 -7.04
CA PHE A 267 9.47 -7.18 -6.39
C PHE A 267 8.90 -6.43 -5.19
N LEU A 268 7.67 -5.91 -5.31
CA LEU A 268 6.97 -5.25 -4.19
C LEU A 268 6.67 -6.25 -3.06
N SER A 269 6.32 -7.49 -3.41
CA SER A 269 6.14 -8.58 -2.44
C SER A 269 7.45 -8.88 -1.70
N GLU A 270 8.60 -8.88 -2.37
CA GLU A 270 9.92 -9.08 -1.74
C GLU A 270 10.27 -7.94 -0.77
N ILE A 271 10.02 -6.68 -1.16
CA ILE A 271 10.18 -5.50 -0.28
C ILE A 271 9.32 -5.65 0.98
N ALA A 272 8.01 -5.88 0.80
CA ALA A 272 7.05 -5.93 1.89
C ALA A 272 7.32 -7.12 2.84
N MET A 273 7.72 -8.26 2.28
CA MET A 273 8.11 -9.43 3.05
C MET A 273 9.37 -9.18 3.87
N THR A 274 10.39 -8.55 3.28
CA THR A 274 11.63 -8.21 3.98
C THR A 274 11.36 -7.23 5.11
N ARG A 275 10.50 -6.24 4.87
CA ARG A 275 10.01 -5.30 5.88
C ARG A 275 9.39 -6.03 7.07
N LEU A 276 8.43 -6.92 6.83
CA LEU A 276 7.76 -7.69 7.89
C LEU A 276 8.70 -8.59 8.70
N GLN A 277 9.79 -9.08 8.10
CA GLN A 277 10.72 -10.00 8.75
C GLN A 277 11.82 -9.29 9.53
N LYS A 278 12.23 -8.10 9.08
CA LYS A 278 13.47 -7.45 9.52
C LYS A 278 13.25 -6.07 10.16
N ARG A 279 12.00 -5.63 10.31
CA ARG A 279 11.67 -4.40 11.04
C ARG A 279 12.33 -4.37 12.43
N ALA A 280 12.87 -3.21 12.78
CA ALA A 280 13.58 -3.00 14.04
C ALA A 280 12.75 -3.47 15.26
N GLY A 281 13.43 -4.06 16.24
CA GLY A 281 12.80 -4.57 17.48
C GLY A 281 12.16 -5.95 17.39
N LEU A 282 11.86 -6.47 16.19
CA LEU A 282 11.22 -7.79 16.04
C LEU A 282 12.15 -8.95 16.43
N GLN A 283 13.41 -8.92 16.00
CA GLN A 283 14.36 -10.03 16.21
C GLN A 283 14.63 -10.32 17.69
N SER A 284 14.46 -9.33 18.57
CA SER A 284 14.63 -9.49 20.00
C SER A 284 13.49 -10.22 20.70
N VAL A 285 12.30 -10.29 20.10
CA VAL A 285 11.09 -10.83 20.74
C VAL A 285 10.50 -12.05 20.02
N ILE A 286 10.70 -12.20 18.71
CA ILE A 286 10.07 -13.27 17.91
C ILE A 286 10.88 -14.59 17.96
N ALA A 287 10.26 -15.64 18.49
CA ALA A 287 10.73 -17.03 18.40
C ALA A 287 10.22 -17.74 17.12
N VAL A 288 8.94 -17.53 16.77
CA VAL A 288 8.35 -18.04 15.52
C VAL A 288 7.59 -16.91 14.83
N ASN A 289 8.05 -16.57 13.62
CA ASN A 289 7.35 -15.65 12.72
C ASN A 289 6.46 -16.47 11.77
N PRO A 290 5.12 -16.32 11.81
CA PRO A 290 4.20 -17.03 10.92
C PRO A 290 4.37 -16.66 9.45
N TYR A 291 4.99 -15.51 9.18
CA TYR A 291 5.23 -14.96 7.84
C TYR A 291 6.59 -15.37 7.27
N LEU A 292 7.35 -16.25 7.93
CA LEU A 292 8.57 -16.83 7.34
C LEU A 292 8.24 -18.17 6.68
N GLU A 293 8.59 -18.34 5.41
CA GLU A 293 8.64 -19.67 4.80
C GLU A 293 9.73 -20.49 5.48
N ARG A 294 9.33 -21.56 6.19
CA ARG A 294 10.27 -22.48 6.82
C ARG A 294 10.53 -23.69 5.93
N ARG A 295 11.81 -24.02 5.79
CA ARG A 295 12.27 -25.22 5.08
C ARG A 295 11.76 -26.48 5.77
N THR A 296 11.41 -27.48 4.97
CA THR A 296 10.99 -28.79 5.45
C THR A 296 12.12 -29.42 6.27
N ALA A 297 11.89 -29.64 7.56
CA ALA A 297 12.90 -30.20 8.42
C ALA A 297 13.13 -31.69 8.12
N ILE A 298 14.39 -32.08 7.95
CA ILE A 298 14.75 -33.44 7.53
C ILE A 298 14.80 -34.40 8.74
N SER A 299 15.18 -33.89 9.92
CA SER A 299 15.29 -34.67 11.16
C SER A 299 13.93 -35.03 11.76
N ALA A 300 13.84 -36.17 12.45
CA ALA A 300 12.61 -36.64 13.10
C ALA A 300 12.04 -35.60 14.09
N PHE A 301 12.89 -35.03 14.95
CA PHE A 301 12.50 -33.96 15.87
C PHE A 301 12.06 -32.69 15.14
N GLY A 302 12.74 -32.34 14.04
CA GLY A 302 12.35 -31.20 13.22
C GLY A 302 10.97 -31.37 12.60
N ARG A 303 10.61 -32.56 12.11
CA ARG A 303 9.28 -32.85 11.56
C ARG A 303 8.16 -32.72 12.59
N MET A 304 8.48 -32.96 13.87
CA MET A 304 7.53 -32.83 14.98
C MET A 304 7.38 -31.40 15.49
N HIS A 305 8.21 -30.44 15.05
CA HIS A 305 8.02 -29.05 15.44
C HIS A 305 6.83 -28.43 14.69
N PHE A 306 5.89 -27.81 15.41
CA PHE A 306 4.63 -27.33 14.84
C PHE A 306 4.81 -26.40 13.62
N SER A 307 5.85 -25.58 13.63
CA SER A 307 6.11 -24.60 12.56
C SER A 307 6.76 -25.16 11.29
N ASN A 308 7.16 -26.43 11.25
CA ASN A 308 7.87 -26.99 10.10
C ASN A 308 6.94 -27.61 9.05
N SER A 309 5.63 -27.39 9.16
CA SER A 309 4.58 -27.71 8.17
C SER A 309 4.64 -29.10 7.52
N PHE A 310 5.27 -30.09 8.18
CA PHE A 310 5.47 -31.42 7.61
C PHE A 310 4.14 -32.16 7.38
N ASN A 311 3.22 -32.05 8.35
CA ASN A 311 1.86 -32.56 8.21
C ASN A 311 0.92 -31.44 7.73
N PRO A 312 -0.03 -31.75 6.82
CA PRO A 312 -1.08 -30.81 6.44
C PRO A 312 -1.95 -30.49 7.65
N PHE A 313 -2.38 -29.24 7.75
CA PHE A 313 -3.34 -28.81 8.76
C PHE A 313 -4.76 -29.03 8.22
N VAL A 314 -5.58 -29.80 8.94
CA VAL A 314 -6.93 -30.19 8.50
C VAL A 314 -7.94 -30.04 9.65
N GLY A 315 -9.17 -29.66 9.31
CA GLY A 315 -10.25 -29.45 10.27
C GLY A 315 -10.06 -28.20 11.14
N ARG A 316 -10.59 -28.24 12.38
CA ARG A 316 -10.45 -27.19 13.41
C ARG A 316 -11.09 -25.84 13.07
N THR A 317 -12.05 -25.83 12.14
CA THR A 317 -12.74 -24.61 11.68
C THR A 317 -13.47 -23.90 12.81
N VAL A 318 -14.08 -24.65 13.74
CA VAL A 318 -14.79 -24.08 14.89
C VAL A 318 -13.82 -23.31 15.77
N GLU A 319 -12.66 -23.89 16.06
CA GLU A 319 -11.63 -23.28 16.89
C GLU A 319 -10.98 -22.07 16.19
N LEU A 320 -10.75 -22.13 14.87
CA LEU A 320 -10.27 -20.97 14.09
C LEU A 320 -11.27 -19.80 14.11
N ASN A 321 -12.56 -20.09 14.01
CA ASN A 321 -13.61 -19.07 14.06
C ASN A 321 -13.72 -18.45 15.45
N ASP A 322 -13.62 -19.26 16.50
CA ASP A 322 -13.59 -18.79 17.90
C ASP A 322 -12.31 -17.98 18.22
N LEU A 323 -11.18 -18.30 17.60
CA LEU A 323 -9.99 -17.43 17.67
C LEU A 323 -10.19 -16.12 16.90
N SER A 324 -10.89 -16.15 15.76
CA SER A 324 -11.12 -14.95 14.97
C SER A 324 -12.10 -13.97 15.64
N SER A 325 -13.05 -14.46 16.45
CA SER A 325 -13.93 -13.59 17.25
C SER A 325 -13.16 -12.84 18.34
N PHE A 326 -12.03 -13.37 18.82
CA PHE A 326 -11.17 -12.69 19.78
C PHE A 326 -10.60 -11.37 19.23
N LEU A 327 -10.40 -11.26 17.91
CA LEU A 327 -9.90 -10.03 17.27
C LEU A 327 -10.97 -8.93 17.17
N GLN A 328 -12.23 -9.25 17.43
CA GLN A 328 -13.36 -8.32 17.27
C GLN A 328 -13.70 -7.57 18.57
N ASP A 329 -13.04 -7.91 19.67
CA ASP A 329 -13.23 -7.24 20.94
C ASP A 329 -12.69 -5.80 20.90
N LYS A 330 -13.32 -4.90 21.65
CA LYS A 330 -13.01 -3.46 21.65
C LYS A 330 -11.96 -3.08 22.70
N GLU A 331 -11.66 -3.98 23.62
CA GLU A 331 -10.64 -3.73 24.63
C GLU A 331 -9.25 -3.60 24.00
N LYS A 332 -8.47 -2.62 24.47
CA LYS A 332 -7.13 -2.34 23.92
C LYS A 332 -6.12 -3.45 24.20
N PHE A 333 -6.39 -4.29 25.19
CA PHE A 333 -5.47 -5.33 25.62
C PHE A 333 -6.23 -6.50 26.24
N LEU A 334 -6.00 -7.70 25.71
CA LEU A 334 -6.71 -8.91 26.08
C LEU A 334 -5.79 -10.11 26.15
N TRP A 335 -6.15 -11.08 27.00
CA TRP A 335 -5.44 -12.33 27.18
C TRP A 335 -6.41 -13.49 27.09
N ARG A 336 -6.01 -14.54 26.39
CA ARG A 336 -6.77 -15.78 26.29
C ARG A 336 -5.85 -16.98 26.45
N THR A 337 -6.25 -17.91 27.30
CA THR A 337 -5.57 -19.20 27.45
C THR A 337 -6.22 -20.22 26.52
N ILE A 338 -5.40 -20.89 25.70
CA ILE A 338 -5.87 -21.96 24.83
C ILE A 338 -5.61 -23.30 25.51
N LEU A 339 -6.70 -23.97 25.91
CA LEU A 339 -6.67 -25.25 26.61
C LEU A 339 -6.85 -26.41 25.62
N GLY A 340 -6.29 -27.57 25.95
CA GLY A 340 -6.42 -28.79 25.16
C GLY A 340 -5.35 -29.81 25.53
N GLU A 341 -5.58 -31.05 25.12
CA GLU A 341 -4.70 -32.19 25.39
C GLU A 341 -3.25 -31.96 24.94
N GLY A 342 -2.34 -32.75 25.50
CA GLY A 342 -0.90 -32.63 25.25
C GLY A 342 -0.52 -32.76 23.77
N GLY A 343 0.63 -32.19 23.41
CA GLY A 343 1.16 -32.22 22.04
C GLY A 343 1.16 -30.84 21.36
N ILE A 344 1.45 -30.84 20.06
CA ILE A 344 1.78 -29.64 19.28
C ILE A 344 0.58 -28.96 18.60
N GLY A 345 -0.60 -29.57 18.69
CA GLY A 345 -1.78 -29.17 17.92
C GLY A 345 -2.30 -27.76 18.25
N LYS A 346 -2.11 -27.30 19.50
CA LYS A 346 -2.49 -25.94 19.94
C LYS A 346 -1.60 -24.88 19.29
N SER A 347 -0.29 -25.06 19.38
CA SER A 347 0.70 -24.18 18.75
C SER A 347 0.52 -24.15 17.23
N ARG A 348 0.21 -25.32 16.63
CA ARG A 348 -0.10 -25.37 15.20
C ARG A 348 -1.39 -24.63 14.85
N LEU A 349 -2.47 -24.81 15.62
CA LEU A 349 -3.73 -24.08 15.44
C LEU A 349 -3.49 -22.55 15.45
N ILE A 350 -2.74 -22.05 16.44
CA ILE A 350 -2.43 -20.63 16.55
C ILE A 350 -1.56 -20.13 15.40
N LEU A 351 -0.57 -20.93 14.97
CA LEU A 351 0.26 -20.59 13.83
C LEU A 351 -0.56 -20.45 12.53
N GLU A 352 -1.49 -21.38 12.27
CA GLU A 352 -2.33 -21.32 11.08
C GLU A 352 -3.36 -20.19 11.17
N TRP A 353 -3.94 -19.97 12.36
CA TRP A 353 -4.81 -18.81 12.60
C TRP A 353 -4.10 -17.48 12.34
N MET A 354 -2.86 -17.32 12.81
CA MET A 354 -2.07 -16.10 12.57
C MET A 354 -1.86 -15.78 11.08
N LYS A 355 -1.83 -16.79 10.22
CA LYS A 355 -1.71 -16.61 8.76
C LYS A 355 -3.03 -16.15 8.12
N THR A 356 -4.17 -16.44 8.75
CA THR A 356 -5.50 -16.06 8.25
C THR A 356 -6.02 -14.74 8.85
N MET A 357 -5.28 -14.13 9.78
CA MET A 357 -5.69 -12.86 10.39
C MET A 357 -5.80 -11.75 9.33
N PRO A 358 -6.66 -10.74 9.55
CA PRO A 358 -6.74 -9.56 8.70
C PRO A 358 -5.36 -8.91 8.49
N SER A 359 -5.19 -8.18 7.40
CA SER A 359 -3.95 -7.47 7.10
C SER A 359 -3.60 -6.40 8.14
N SER A 360 -4.57 -5.86 8.87
CA SER A 360 -4.34 -4.93 9.99
C SER A 360 -3.69 -5.57 11.21
N TRP A 361 -3.63 -6.90 11.29
CA TRP A 361 -3.08 -7.64 12.41
C TRP A 361 -1.72 -8.26 12.11
N PHE A 362 -0.80 -8.15 13.06
CA PHE A 362 0.50 -8.81 13.08
C PHE A 362 0.57 -9.85 14.20
N GLY A 363 1.00 -11.07 13.88
CA GLY A 363 1.07 -12.19 14.80
C GLY A 363 2.47 -12.76 14.93
N PHE A 364 2.86 -13.16 16.13
CA PHE A 364 4.08 -13.94 16.32
C PHE A 364 4.08 -14.74 17.63
N PHE A 365 4.94 -15.76 17.69
CA PHE A 365 5.27 -16.43 18.95
C PHE A 365 6.47 -15.76 19.60
N ALA A 366 6.35 -15.41 20.88
CA ALA A 366 7.40 -14.74 21.63
C ALA A 366 8.42 -15.71 22.22
N TYR A 367 9.66 -15.24 22.40
CA TYR A 367 10.62 -15.90 23.29
C TYR A 367 10.16 -15.81 24.75
N LYS A 368 10.56 -16.78 25.59
CA LYS A 368 10.44 -16.69 27.06
C LYS A 368 11.54 -15.82 27.68
N LYS A 369 11.74 -14.62 27.12
CA LYS A 369 12.78 -13.67 27.52
C LYS A 369 12.17 -12.28 27.73
N PRO A 370 11.50 -12.07 28.87
CA PRO A 370 10.77 -10.83 29.13
C PRO A 370 11.70 -9.60 29.15
N GLU A 371 12.99 -9.79 29.43
CA GLU A 371 13.97 -8.71 29.55
C GLU A 371 14.12 -7.88 28.27
N LYS A 372 13.79 -8.42 27.09
CA LYS A 372 13.84 -7.70 25.81
C LYS A 372 12.46 -7.30 25.28
N ALA A 373 11.38 -7.66 25.96
CA ALA A 373 10.02 -7.38 25.49
C ALA A 373 9.76 -5.86 25.36
N HIS A 374 10.35 -5.05 26.24
CA HIS A 374 10.24 -3.58 26.22
C HIS A 374 10.84 -2.92 24.97
N LEU A 375 11.68 -3.64 24.20
CA LEU A 375 12.26 -3.13 22.96
C LEU A 375 11.28 -3.21 21.78
N PHE A 376 10.19 -3.97 21.92
CA PHE A 376 9.16 -4.08 20.90
C PHE A 376 8.02 -3.11 21.18
N VAL A 377 7.81 -2.18 20.26
CA VAL A 377 6.63 -1.31 20.24
C VAL A 377 5.72 -1.83 19.12
N PRO A 378 4.46 -2.21 19.43
CA PRO A 378 3.49 -2.60 18.42
C PRO A 378 3.32 -1.51 17.36
N PHE A 379 3.39 -1.89 16.09
CA PHE A 379 3.21 -1.01 14.93
C PHE A 379 1.89 -1.27 14.17
N ALA A 380 1.18 -2.32 14.58
CA ALA A 380 -0.12 -2.75 14.09
C ALA A 380 -0.84 -3.46 15.26
N ASP A 381 -2.13 -3.75 15.11
CA ASP A 381 -2.83 -4.60 16.08
C ASP A 381 -2.09 -5.93 16.17
N THR A 382 -1.75 -6.35 17.39
CA THR A 382 -0.74 -7.40 17.57
C THR A 382 -1.27 -8.57 18.39
N VAL A 383 -1.13 -9.78 17.85
CA VAL A 383 -1.29 -11.03 18.59
C VAL A 383 0.08 -11.57 18.97
N VAL A 384 0.30 -11.76 20.27
CA VAL A 384 1.50 -12.40 20.79
C VAL A 384 1.13 -13.75 21.40
N ALA A 385 1.68 -14.83 20.85
CA ALA A 385 1.50 -16.16 21.40
C ALA A 385 2.65 -16.54 22.34
N PHE A 386 2.32 -16.93 23.56
CA PHE A 386 3.25 -17.50 24.52
C PHE A 386 3.06 -19.01 24.56
N ASP A 387 4.09 -19.76 24.17
CA ASP A 387 4.05 -21.21 24.12
C ASP A 387 5.07 -21.81 25.09
N TYR A 388 4.60 -22.71 25.97
CA TYR A 388 5.46 -23.39 26.92
C TYR A 388 6.45 -24.37 26.25
N VAL A 389 6.16 -24.85 25.03
CA VAL A 389 7.01 -25.79 24.28
C VAL A 389 8.22 -25.10 23.64
N LEU A 390 8.20 -23.78 23.46
CA LEU A 390 9.29 -23.01 22.85
C LEU A 390 10.49 -22.73 23.78
N GLY A 391 10.56 -23.43 24.93
CA GLY A 391 11.66 -23.33 25.89
C GLY A 391 11.39 -22.31 26.97
#